data_AF-A0A1X1D117-F1
#
_entry.id   AF-A0A1X1D117-F1
#
_cell.length_a   1.000
_cell.length_b   1.000
_cell.length_c   1.000
_cell.angle_alpha   90.00
_cell.angle_beta   90.00
_cell.angle_gamma   90.00
#
_symmetry.space_group_name_H-M   'P 1'
#
loop_
_entity.id
_entity.type
_entity.pdbx_description
1 polymer ?
#
loop_
_entity_poly.entity_id
_entity_poly.type
_entity_poly.pdbx_seq_one_letter_code
_entity_poly.pdbx_strand_id
1 'polypeptide(L)'
;MAKYQIDSIQYWPPFEHGGTQFSLSHLNVHEITFEGLKHSYTFVVTYGLHCFAKDDTSYNIPLIYEDGREKIRVCMERYEASKQIKNILQKLPTMALYHTAAERFFTLDMMNSATGQVEPYKICVAFYKEKRLLRMHILSAFFARTGPGAFGVAIPNKSMSIFKIALDTAASPRYAMGPKEARNRIKK
;
A
#
# COMPACT_ATOMS: atom_id res chain seq x y z
N MET A 1 11.53 -5.33 18.69
CA MET A 1 11.99 -3.93 18.58
C MET A 1 11.64 -3.41 17.18
N ALA A 2 11.42 -2.11 17.02
CA ALA A 2 11.16 -1.51 15.71
C ALA A 2 12.44 -1.57 14.86
N LYS A 3 12.38 -2.10 13.63
CA LYS A 3 13.54 -2.24 12.73
C LYS A 3 14.03 -0.90 12.22
N TYR A 4 13.12 0.04 11.99
CA TYR A 4 13.41 1.39 11.52
C TYR A 4 12.91 2.43 12.51
N GLN A 5 13.59 3.58 12.60
CA GLN A 5 13.15 4.70 13.43
C GLN A 5 12.11 5.57 12.73
N ILE A 6 10.99 4.97 12.31
CA ILE A 6 9.92 5.60 11.52
C ILE A 6 8.61 5.63 12.31
N ASP A 7 7.70 6.51 11.92
CA ASP A 7 6.44 6.73 12.63
C ASP A 7 5.39 5.68 12.29
N SER A 8 5.41 5.11 11.09
CA SER A 8 4.42 4.14 10.62
C SER A 8 4.49 2.81 11.37
N ILE A 9 3.36 2.12 11.44
CA ILE A 9 3.29 0.71 11.86
C ILE A 9 4.23 -0.14 10.99
N GLN A 10 5.08 -0.92 11.65
CA GLN A 10 6.08 -1.77 11.00
C GLN A 10 5.70 -3.24 10.96
N TYR A 11 4.80 -3.64 11.85
CA TYR A 11 4.36 -5.02 12.02
C TYR A 11 2.89 -4.98 12.41
N TRP A 12 2.09 -5.78 11.73
CA TRP A 12 0.69 -5.97 12.04
C TRP A 12 0.54 -7.29 12.80
N PRO A 13 0.03 -7.29 14.05
CA PRO A 13 -0.26 -8.52 14.78
C PRO A 13 -1.20 -9.44 13.98
N PRO A 14 -1.00 -10.78 14.02
CA PRO A 14 -1.97 -11.70 13.44
C PRO A 14 -3.33 -11.55 14.15
N PHE A 15 -4.39 -12.00 13.49
CA PHE A 15 -5.74 -12.05 14.07
C PHE A 15 -6.31 -13.47 14.00
N GLU A 16 -7.32 -13.76 14.80
CA GLU A 16 -7.98 -15.06 14.83
C GLU A 16 -9.44 -14.91 14.42
N HIS A 17 -9.93 -15.81 13.57
CA HIS A 17 -11.34 -15.89 13.20
C HIS A 17 -11.74 -17.34 12.94
N GLY A 18 -12.84 -17.78 13.56
CA GLY A 18 -13.35 -19.16 13.38
C GLY A 18 -12.35 -20.26 13.76
N GLY A 19 -11.53 -20.04 14.80
CA GLY A 19 -10.49 -20.97 15.23
C GLY A 19 -9.27 -21.06 14.29
N THR A 20 -9.22 -20.21 13.26
CA THR A 20 -8.06 -20.10 12.35
C THR A 20 -7.29 -18.83 12.63
N GLN A 21 -5.97 -18.95 12.76
CA GLN A 21 -5.07 -17.81 12.87
C GLN A 21 -4.66 -17.31 11.47
N PHE A 22 -4.81 -16.01 11.24
CA PHE A 22 -4.46 -15.32 10.01
C PHE A 22 -3.24 -14.43 10.25
N SER A 23 -2.19 -14.66 9.47
CA SER A 23 -0.95 -13.89 9.56
C SER A 23 -1.04 -12.60 8.74
N LEU A 24 -0.50 -11.50 9.28
CA LEU A 24 -0.27 -10.26 8.55
C LEU A 24 1.23 -10.00 8.29
N SER A 25 2.08 -11.03 8.44
CA SER A 25 3.53 -10.89 8.29
C SER A 25 3.99 -10.52 6.87
N HIS A 26 3.18 -10.77 5.84
CA HIS A 26 3.44 -10.29 4.47
C HIS A 26 3.39 -8.76 4.35
N LEU A 27 2.72 -8.09 5.30
CA LEU A 27 2.66 -6.63 5.44
C LEU A 27 3.71 -6.09 6.42
N ASN A 28 4.71 -6.88 6.79
CA ASN A 28 5.83 -6.38 7.58
C ASN A 28 6.66 -5.35 6.78
N VAL A 29 7.19 -4.37 7.49
CA VAL A 29 8.12 -3.39 6.94
C VAL A 29 9.29 -4.10 6.25
N HIS A 30 9.63 -3.64 5.05
CA HIS A 30 10.75 -4.17 4.29
C HIS A 30 11.37 -3.07 3.43
N GLU A 31 12.49 -3.40 2.79
CA GLU A 31 13.11 -2.53 1.79
C GLU A 31 12.86 -3.06 0.39
N ILE A 32 12.71 -2.14 -0.54
CA ILE A 32 12.75 -2.42 -1.97
C ILE A 32 13.74 -1.47 -2.61
N THR A 33 14.65 -2.02 -3.42
CA THR A 33 15.63 -1.23 -4.17
C THR A 33 15.25 -1.28 -5.65
N PHE A 34 15.09 -0.10 -6.25
CA PHE A 34 14.94 0.03 -7.69
C PHE A 34 16.28 0.43 -8.30
N GLU A 35 16.85 -0.47 -9.10
CA GLU A 35 18.10 -0.25 -9.81
C GLU A 35 17.83 0.57 -11.07
N GLY A 36 18.26 1.84 -11.06
CA GLY A 36 18.24 2.70 -12.24
C GLY A 36 19.60 2.70 -12.95
N LEU A 37 19.62 3.18 -14.19
CA LEU A 37 20.84 3.22 -15.02
C LEU A 37 22.01 4.00 -14.38
N LYS A 38 21.72 5.02 -13.58
CA LYS A 38 22.72 5.89 -12.94
C LYS A 38 22.71 5.83 -11.41
N HIS A 39 21.55 5.58 -10.82
CA HIS A 39 21.34 5.59 -9.38
C HIS A 39 20.35 4.51 -8.99
N SER A 40 20.63 3.85 -7.87
CA SER A 40 19.68 2.95 -7.21
C SER A 40 18.96 3.69 -6.09
N TYR A 41 17.67 3.42 -5.93
CA TYR A 41 16.83 4.03 -4.91
C TYR A 41 16.23 2.97 -4.00
N THR A 42 16.61 2.99 -2.71
CA THR A 42 16.07 2.08 -1.70
C THR A 42 14.96 2.76 -0.91
N PHE A 43 13.76 2.20 -0.97
CA PHE A 43 12.61 2.64 -0.21
C PHE A 43 12.35 1.71 0.97
N VAL A 44 12.08 2.29 2.14
CA VAL A 44 11.49 1.56 3.27
C VAL A 44 9.97 1.55 3.08
N VAL A 45 9.43 0.36 2.85
CA VAL A 45 8.02 0.11 2.53
C VAL A 45 7.22 -0.21 3.79
N THR A 46 6.07 0.43 3.95
CA THR A 46 5.10 0.15 5.03
C THR A 46 3.68 0.10 4.46
N TYR A 47 2.75 -0.45 5.24
CA TYR A 47 1.38 -0.72 4.78
C TYR A 47 0.37 -0.16 5.79
N GLY A 48 -0.66 0.51 5.28
CA GLY A 48 -1.78 1.03 6.05
C GLY A 48 -2.90 0.00 6.24
N LEU A 49 -3.81 0.30 7.18
CA LEU A 49 -4.94 -0.56 7.56
C LEU A 49 -5.83 -0.96 6.36
N HIS A 50 -6.04 -0.05 5.42
CA HIS A 50 -6.87 -0.30 4.24
C HIS A 50 -6.29 -1.30 3.23
N CYS A 51 -5.08 -1.82 3.46
CA CYS A 51 -4.54 -2.93 2.66
C CYS A 51 -5.30 -4.25 2.93
N PHE A 52 -5.91 -4.42 4.10
CA PHE A 52 -6.60 -5.66 4.48
C PHE A 52 -7.96 -5.45 5.17
N ALA A 53 -8.30 -4.21 5.52
CA ALA A 53 -9.55 -3.87 6.18
C ALA A 53 -10.33 -2.78 5.43
N LYS A 54 -11.66 -2.87 5.45
CA LYS A 54 -12.60 -1.90 4.87
C LYS A 54 -14.01 -2.27 5.30
N ASP A 55 -14.75 -1.33 5.87
CA ASP A 55 -16.18 -1.53 6.15
C ASP A 55 -17.06 -1.50 4.89
N ASP A 56 -18.29 -1.99 5.06
CA ASP A 56 -19.36 -2.00 4.07
C ASP A 56 -19.03 -2.79 2.80
N THR A 57 -18.37 -3.94 2.98
CA THR A 57 -18.09 -4.91 1.92
C THR A 57 -18.80 -6.24 2.20
N SER A 58 -19.18 -6.96 1.14
CA SER A 58 -19.73 -8.33 1.26
C SER A 58 -18.73 -9.35 1.79
N TYR A 59 -17.44 -9.00 1.87
CA TYR A 59 -16.34 -9.86 2.30
C TYR A 59 -15.89 -9.58 3.74
N ASN A 60 -16.67 -8.80 4.50
CA ASN A 60 -16.34 -8.52 5.88
C ASN A 60 -16.58 -9.71 6.80
N ILE A 61 -15.62 -9.95 7.69
CA ILE A 61 -15.81 -10.82 8.85
C ILE A 61 -16.14 -9.95 10.08
N PRO A 62 -16.79 -10.51 11.12
CA PRO A 62 -17.11 -9.79 12.36
C PRO A 62 -15.88 -9.59 13.26
N LEU A 63 -14.76 -9.13 12.68
CA LEU A 63 -13.53 -8.80 13.38
C LEU A 63 -13.12 -7.36 13.03
N ILE A 64 -13.02 -6.53 14.06
CA ILE A 64 -12.56 -5.14 13.96
C ILE A 64 -11.05 -5.10 14.17
N TYR A 65 -10.37 -4.34 13.33
CA TYR A 65 -8.94 -4.07 13.42
C TYR A 65 -8.72 -2.56 13.52
N GLU A 66 -7.66 -2.13 14.22
CA GLU A 66 -7.35 -0.71 14.40
C GLU A 66 -5.88 -0.38 14.14
N ASP A 67 -5.63 0.87 13.77
CA ASP A 67 -4.29 1.41 13.55
C ASP A 67 -3.94 2.58 14.48
N GLY A 68 -4.79 2.79 15.48
CA GLY A 68 -4.72 3.88 16.46
C GLY A 68 -5.40 5.18 16.01
N ARG A 69 -5.81 5.30 14.74
CA ARG A 69 -6.62 6.41 14.23
C ARG A 69 -8.03 5.94 13.85
N GLU A 70 -8.14 4.81 13.17
CA GLU A 70 -9.39 4.24 12.69
C GLU A 70 -9.61 2.83 13.26
N LYS A 71 -10.87 2.42 13.34
CA LYS A 71 -11.29 1.04 13.66
C LYS A 71 -12.29 0.59 12.61
N ILE A 72 -11.92 -0.42 11.82
CA ILE A 72 -12.75 -0.92 10.71
C ILE A 72 -12.70 -2.45 10.64
N ARG A 73 -13.69 -3.07 9.99
CA ARG A 73 -13.73 -4.53 9.86
C ARG A 73 -12.70 -5.05 8.87
N VAL A 74 -12.15 -6.23 9.17
CA VAL A 74 -11.33 -7.00 8.22
C VAL A 74 -12.17 -7.40 7.02
N CYS A 75 -11.60 -7.24 5.83
CA CYS A 75 -12.20 -7.57 4.54
C CYS A 75 -11.38 -8.71 3.92
N MET A 76 -11.94 -9.91 3.81
CA MET A 76 -11.19 -11.10 3.40
C MET A 76 -10.69 -11.02 1.96
N GLU A 77 -11.44 -10.37 1.06
CA GLU A 77 -10.99 -10.10 -0.32
C GLU A 77 -9.69 -9.26 -0.32
N ARG A 78 -9.66 -8.18 0.46
CA ARG A 78 -8.46 -7.33 0.58
C ARG A 78 -7.33 -8.07 1.27
N TYR A 79 -7.61 -8.79 2.35
CA TYR A 79 -6.60 -9.60 3.06
C TYR A 79 -5.90 -10.58 2.10
N GLU A 80 -6.67 -11.35 1.32
CA GLU A 80 -6.09 -12.31 0.36
C GLU A 80 -5.29 -11.61 -0.74
N ALA A 81 -5.86 -10.57 -1.35
CA ALA A 81 -5.17 -9.77 -2.36
C ALA A 81 -3.88 -9.13 -1.84
N SER A 82 -3.85 -8.72 -0.57
CA SER A 82 -2.71 -8.03 0.04
C SER A 82 -1.43 -8.86 0.07
N LYS A 83 -1.54 -10.20 0.05
CA LYS A 83 -0.40 -11.14 0.01
C LYS A 83 0.44 -10.96 -1.25
N GLN A 84 -0.13 -10.43 -2.34
CA GLN A 84 0.57 -10.21 -3.61
C GLN A 84 1.24 -8.85 -3.70
N ILE A 85 0.91 -7.88 -2.83
CA ILE A 85 1.38 -6.49 -2.97
C ILE A 85 2.90 -6.44 -3.05
N LYS A 86 3.62 -7.14 -2.16
CA LYS A 86 5.10 -7.13 -2.17
C LYS A 86 5.68 -7.56 -3.52
N ASN A 87 5.14 -8.62 -4.12
CA ASN A 87 5.59 -9.12 -5.43
C ASN A 87 5.22 -8.14 -6.56
N ILE A 88 4.08 -7.47 -6.45
CA ILE A 88 3.64 -6.44 -7.39
C ILE A 88 4.58 -5.23 -7.32
N LEU A 89 4.98 -4.80 -6.12
CA LEU A 89 5.87 -3.65 -5.93
C LEU A 89 7.23 -3.85 -6.61
N GLN A 90 7.73 -5.09 -6.67
CA GLN A 90 8.97 -5.43 -7.43
C GLN A 90 8.86 -5.13 -8.92
N LYS A 91 7.65 -5.11 -9.48
CA LYS A 91 7.38 -4.84 -10.89
C LYS A 91 7.16 -3.36 -11.18
N LEU A 92 7.15 -2.48 -10.17
CA LEU A 92 6.94 -1.04 -10.36
C LEU A 92 7.84 -0.38 -11.44
N PRO A 93 9.09 -0.80 -11.68
CA PRO A 93 9.90 -0.25 -12.77
C PRO A 93 9.26 -0.36 -14.16
N THR A 94 8.39 -1.35 -14.39
CA THR A 94 7.70 -1.56 -15.66
C THR A 94 6.27 -1.02 -15.67
N MET A 95 5.82 -0.39 -14.59
CA MET A 95 4.44 0.07 -14.41
C MET A 95 4.32 1.59 -14.52
N ALA A 96 3.16 2.03 -15.01
CA ALA A 96 2.77 3.43 -15.01
C ALA A 96 2.17 3.84 -13.66
N LEU A 97 2.78 4.81 -12.98
CA LEU A 97 2.26 5.41 -11.74
C LEU A 97 1.52 6.71 -12.03
N TYR A 98 0.31 6.84 -11.52
CA TYR A 98 -0.60 7.97 -11.72
C TYR A 98 -0.71 8.83 -10.46
N HIS A 99 -1.10 10.09 -10.61
CA HIS A 99 -1.27 11.04 -9.50
C HIS A 99 -2.73 11.35 -9.21
N THR A 100 -3.05 11.60 -7.95
CA THR A 100 -4.20 12.40 -7.52
C THR A 100 -3.73 13.68 -6.83
N ALA A 101 -4.61 14.44 -6.18
CA ALA A 101 -4.21 15.63 -5.42
C ALA A 101 -3.34 15.31 -4.17
N ALA A 102 -3.41 14.08 -3.64
CA ALA A 102 -2.79 13.73 -2.36
C ALA A 102 -1.90 12.47 -2.39
N GLU A 103 -2.05 11.60 -3.40
CA GLU A 103 -1.42 10.28 -3.42
C GLU A 103 -1.12 9.81 -4.85
N ARG A 104 -0.22 8.83 -4.99
CA ARG A 104 0.01 8.13 -6.26
C ARG A 104 -0.75 6.82 -6.26
N PHE A 105 -1.09 6.32 -7.43
CA PHE A 105 -1.65 4.97 -7.54
C PHE A 105 -1.25 4.32 -8.85
N PHE A 106 -1.44 3.03 -8.93
CA PHE A 106 -1.36 2.26 -10.15
C PHE A 106 -2.38 1.14 -10.11
N THR A 107 -2.76 0.67 -11.29
CA THR A 107 -3.69 -0.44 -11.46
C THR A 107 -3.02 -1.51 -12.32
N LEU A 108 -3.29 -2.77 -12.00
CA LEU A 108 -2.96 -3.92 -12.83
C LEU A 108 -4.11 -4.92 -12.83
N ASP A 109 -4.17 -5.78 -13.83
CA ASP A 109 -5.09 -6.90 -13.84
C ASP A 109 -4.58 -8.01 -12.91
N MET A 110 -5.44 -8.49 -12.01
CA MET A 110 -5.11 -9.54 -11.05
C MET A 110 -6.29 -10.49 -10.87
N MET A 111 -5.99 -11.79 -10.74
CA MET A 111 -7.00 -12.78 -10.37
C MET A 111 -7.51 -12.49 -8.95
N ASN A 112 -8.81 -12.24 -8.83
CA ASN A 112 -9.50 -12.11 -7.56
C ASN A 112 -9.92 -13.49 -7.06
N SER A 113 -9.32 -13.94 -5.97
CA SER A 113 -9.64 -15.25 -5.38
C SER A 113 -11.08 -15.35 -4.85
N ALA A 114 -11.73 -14.22 -4.55
CA ALA A 114 -13.10 -14.19 -4.04
C ALA A 114 -14.15 -14.33 -5.15
N THR A 115 -13.87 -13.82 -6.35
CA THR A 115 -14.80 -13.88 -7.50
C THR A 115 -14.38 -14.89 -8.57
N GLY A 116 -13.12 -15.32 -8.58
CA GLY A 116 -12.54 -16.17 -9.62
C GLY A 116 -12.31 -15.45 -10.96
N GLN A 117 -12.37 -14.11 -10.97
CA GLN A 117 -12.23 -13.31 -12.18
C GLN A 117 -10.95 -12.48 -12.17
N VAL A 118 -10.42 -12.20 -13.36
CA VAL A 118 -9.36 -11.21 -13.53
C VAL A 118 -9.99 -9.82 -13.47
N GLU A 119 -9.52 -9.01 -12.53
CA GLU A 119 -10.10 -7.72 -12.22
C GLU A 119 -9.02 -6.65 -12.03
N PRO A 120 -9.34 -5.38 -12.28
CA PRO A 120 -8.41 -4.28 -12.02
C PRO A 120 -8.13 -4.15 -10.52
N TYR A 121 -6.90 -4.43 -10.10
CA TYR A 121 -6.41 -4.24 -8.74
C TYR A 121 -5.65 -2.93 -8.63
N LYS A 122 -6.16 -2.02 -7.79
CA LYS A 122 -5.63 -0.67 -7.60
C LYS A 122 -4.88 -0.57 -6.28
N ILE A 123 -3.67 -0.03 -6.34
CA ILE A 123 -2.81 0.20 -5.17
C ILE A 123 -2.53 1.70 -5.06
N CYS A 124 -3.00 2.31 -3.98
CA CYS A 124 -2.71 3.69 -3.61
C CYS A 124 -1.45 3.73 -2.73
N VAL A 125 -0.53 4.60 -3.06
CA VAL A 125 0.81 4.68 -2.48
C VAL A 125 1.27 6.12 -2.34
N ALA A 126 1.92 6.42 -1.21
CA ALA A 126 2.62 7.68 -1.00
C ALA A 126 4.13 7.49 -1.01
N PHE A 127 4.83 8.44 -1.62
CA PHE A 127 6.28 8.54 -1.63
C PHE A 127 6.70 9.82 -0.92
N TYR A 128 7.58 9.72 0.07
CA TYR A 128 8.02 10.86 0.87
C TYR A 128 9.38 10.59 1.52
N LYS A 129 9.94 11.58 2.20
CA LYS A 129 11.16 11.43 3.01
C LYS A 129 10.83 11.49 4.49
N GLU A 130 11.47 10.62 5.25
CA GLU A 130 11.37 10.60 6.72
C GLU A 130 12.74 10.27 7.29
N LYS A 131 13.33 11.19 8.06
CA LYS A 131 14.63 10.98 8.73
C LYS A 131 15.71 10.41 7.79
N ARG A 132 15.82 10.99 6.59
CA ARG A 132 16.73 10.61 5.48
C ARG A 132 16.39 9.31 4.73
N LEU A 133 15.36 8.57 5.15
CA LEU A 133 14.86 7.41 4.44
C LEU A 133 13.93 7.85 3.31
N LEU A 134 14.03 7.21 2.14
CA LEU A 134 12.96 7.24 1.16
C LEU A 134 11.86 6.30 1.63
N ARG A 135 10.64 6.81 1.67
CA ARG A 135 9.49 6.10 2.23
C ARG A 135 8.51 5.79 1.12
N MET A 136 8.01 4.55 1.14
CA MET A 136 6.89 4.10 0.34
C MET A 136 5.84 3.59 1.32
N HIS A 137 4.68 4.25 1.37
CA HIS A 137 3.60 3.81 2.24
C HIS A 137 2.40 3.42 1.39
N ILE A 138 2.02 2.15 1.45
CA ILE A 138 0.83 1.65 0.76
C ILE A 138 -0.38 2.05 1.59
N LEU A 139 -1.13 3.01 1.08
CA LEU A 139 -2.27 3.61 1.78
C LEU A 139 -3.47 2.66 1.77
N SER A 140 -3.76 2.06 0.62
CA SER A 140 -4.90 1.18 0.38
C SER A 140 -4.62 0.32 -0.85
N ALA A 141 -5.19 -0.89 -0.88
CA ALA A 141 -5.12 -1.77 -2.04
C ALA A 141 -6.43 -2.56 -2.17
N PHE A 142 -7.05 -2.53 -3.35
CA PHE A 142 -8.39 -3.08 -3.57
C PHE A 142 -8.71 -3.32 -5.06
N PHE A 143 -9.65 -4.20 -5.34
CA PHE A 143 -10.19 -4.35 -6.69
C PHE A 143 -11.07 -3.14 -7.05
N ALA A 144 -10.66 -2.38 -8.05
CA ALA A 144 -11.32 -1.17 -8.49
C ALA A 144 -12.56 -1.50 -9.33
N ARG A 145 -13.74 -1.33 -8.72
CA ARG A 145 -15.03 -1.52 -9.38
C ARG A 145 -15.54 -0.26 -10.07
N THR A 146 -15.14 0.91 -9.58
CA THR A 146 -15.57 2.22 -10.08
C THR A 146 -14.43 3.23 -10.09
N GLY A 147 -14.60 4.29 -10.88
CA GLY A 147 -13.66 5.41 -10.98
C GLY A 147 -12.37 5.09 -11.76
N PRO A 148 -11.41 6.04 -11.78
CA PRO A 148 -10.19 5.90 -12.58
C PRO A 148 -9.38 4.65 -12.20
N GLY A 149 -9.09 3.84 -13.22
CA GLY A 149 -8.40 2.55 -13.06
C GLY A 149 -9.34 1.37 -12.78
N ALA A 150 -10.66 1.54 -12.89
CA ALA A 150 -11.61 0.43 -12.99
C ALA A 150 -11.75 -0.04 -14.45
N PHE A 151 -12.47 -1.14 -14.67
CA PHE A 151 -12.62 -1.74 -15.98
C PHE A 151 -13.24 -0.76 -16.98
N GLY A 152 -12.56 -0.53 -18.11
CA GLY A 152 -13.00 0.41 -19.15
C GLY A 152 -12.95 1.90 -18.75
N VAL A 153 -12.43 2.26 -17.58
CA VAL A 153 -12.36 3.65 -17.11
C VAL A 153 -10.94 4.19 -17.24
N ALA A 154 -10.76 5.15 -18.14
CA ALA A 154 -9.49 5.82 -18.36
C ALA A 154 -8.98 6.54 -17.10
N ILE A 155 -7.66 6.57 -16.94
CA ILE A 155 -7.00 7.37 -15.90
C ILE A 155 -6.67 8.74 -16.52
N PRO A 156 -7.29 9.84 -16.06
CA PRO A 156 -7.15 11.14 -16.74
C PRO A 156 -5.78 11.80 -16.55
N ASN A 157 -5.01 11.35 -15.55
CA ASN A 157 -3.73 11.96 -15.18
C ASN A 157 -2.57 11.38 -15.98
N LYS A 158 -1.56 12.21 -16.24
CA LYS A 158 -0.29 11.76 -16.85
C LYS A 158 0.42 10.77 -15.91
N SER A 159 0.90 9.67 -16.48
CA SER A 159 1.71 8.70 -15.77
C SER A 159 3.16 9.15 -15.59
N MET A 160 3.84 8.59 -14.59
CA MET A 160 5.27 8.74 -14.33
C MET A 160 5.88 7.39 -14.00
N SER A 161 7.18 7.25 -14.25
CA SER A 161 7.94 6.08 -13.83
C SER A 161 8.31 6.17 -12.35
N ILE A 162 8.57 5.02 -11.73
CA ILE A 162 9.09 4.95 -10.35
C ILE A 162 10.42 5.70 -10.21
N PHE A 163 11.28 5.71 -11.23
CA PHE A 163 12.56 6.41 -11.20
C PHE A 163 12.40 7.94 -11.16
N LYS A 164 11.44 8.49 -11.91
CA LYS A 164 11.12 9.93 -11.81
C LYS A 164 10.61 10.27 -10.42
N ILE A 165 9.72 9.45 -9.88
CA ILE A 165 9.19 9.62 -8.52
C ILE A 165 10.29 9.53 -7.47
N ALA A 166 11.21 8.57 -7.62
CA ALA A 166 12.31 8.38 -6.69
C ALA A 166 13.30 9.54 -6.70
N LEU A 167 13.63 10.06 -7.89
CA LEU A 167 14.44 11.27 -8.05
C LEU A 167 13.79 12.47 -7.36
N ASP A 168 12.51 12.72 -7.63
CA ASP A 168 11.76 13.84 -7.05
C ASP A 168 11.65 13.72 -5.52
N THR A 169 11.39 12.50 -5.04
CA THR A 169 11.30 12.20 -3.61
C THR A 169 12.65 12.42 -2.95
N ALA A 170 13.75 11.97 -3.56
CA ALA A 170 15.11 12.17 -3.04
C ALA A 170 15.50 13.65 -2.96
N ALA A 171 15.12 14.44 -3.97
CA ALA A 171 15.35 15.88 -4.02
C ALA A 171 14.45 16.68 -3.05
N SER A 172 13.33 16.11 -2.58
CA SER A 172 12.38 16.80 -1.73
C SER A 172 13.00 17.26 -0.39
N PRO A 173 12.54 18.40 0.17
CA PRO A 173 13.02 18.92 1.44
C PRO A 173 12.90 17.90 2.57
N ARG A 174 13.80 17.98 3.55
CA ARG A 174 13.83 17.04 4.70
C ARG A 174 12.55 16.99 5.52
N TYR A 175 11.74 18.06 5.48
CA TYR A 175 10.50 18.21 6.25
C TYR A 175 9.23 18.02 5.43
N ALA A 176 9.34 17.56 4.17
CA ALA A 176 8.17 17.19 3.37
C ALA A 176 7.40 16.09 4.10
N MET A 177 6.30 16.47 4.74
CA MET A 177 5.51 15.58 5.57
C MET A 177 4.86 14.52 4.69
N GLY A 178 5.07 13.24 5.02
CA GLY A 178 4.28 12.15 4.46
C GLY A 178 2.79 12.26 4.81
N PRO A 179 1.94 11.43 4.20
CA PRO A 179 0.51 11.42 4.47
C PRO A 179 0.23 11.14 5.95
N LYS A 180 -0.89 11.66 6.47
CA LYS A 180 -1.26 11.52 7.88
C LYS A 180 -1.39 10.05 8.28
N GLU A 181 -1.89 9.23 7.36
CA GLU A 181 -2.08 7.78 7.46
C GLU A 181 -0.75 7.06 7.75
N ALA A 182 0.36 7.53 7.19
CA ALA A 182 1.66 6.95 7.45
C ALA A 182 2.20 7.23 8.87
N ARG A 183 1.49 8.01 9.69
CA ARG A 183 1.84 8.30 11.09
C ARG A 183 0.93 7.60 12.09
N ASN A 184 0.01 6.78 11.60
CA ASN A 184 -0.86 5.98 12.46
C ASN A 184 0.01 5.01 13.28
N ARG A 185 -0.35 4.84 14.55
CA ARG A 185 0.38 4.02 15.53
C ARG A 185 -0.64 3.38 16.48
N ILE A 186 -0.54 2.06 16.63
CA ILE A 186 -1.26 1.35 17.68
C ILE A 186 -0.78 1.91 19.03
N LYS A 187 -1.69 2.53 19.78
CA LYS A 187 -1.39 2.99 21.15
C LYS A 187 -1.17 1.74 22.01
N LYS A 188 -0.01 1.68 22.65
CA LYS A 188 0.27 0.66 23.66
C LYS A 188 -0.55 0.92 24.92
#